data_AF-A0A485AUU6-F1
#
_entry.id   AF-A0A485AUU6-F1
#
_cell.length_a   1.000
_cell.length_b   1.000
_cell.length_c   1.000
_cell.angle_alpha   90.00
_cell.angle_beta   90.00
_cell.angle_gamma   90.00
#
_symmetry.space_group_name_H-M   'P 1'
#
loop_
_entity.id
_entity.type
_entity.pdbx_description
1 polymer ?
#
loop_
_entity_poly.entity_id
_entity_poly.type
_entity_poly.pdbx_seq_one_letter_code
_entity_poly.pdbx_strand_id
1 'polypeptide(L)'
;MAQSDDVDAVYIASPNSLHFPQTELFLRHKKHVICEKPLASNLREVEQAIAVARENQVVLFEAFKTASLPKFPAPAANAAEARSAP
;
A
#
# COMPACT_ATOMS: atom_id res chain seq x y z
N MET A 1 -13.35 14.50 1.05
CA MET A 1 -12.47 13.84 0.06
C MET A 1 -12.86 12.40 -0.19
N ALA A 2 -12.91 11.52 0.82
CA ALA A 2 -13.20 10.09 0.59
C ALA A 2 -14.56 9.82 -0.11
N GLN A 3 -15.57 10.65 0.13
CA GLN A 3 -16.89 10.56 -0.52
C GLN A 3 -17.02 11.37 -1.82
N SER A 4 -15.97 12.06 -2.26
CA SER A 4 -16.04 12.86 -3.49
C SER A 4 -15.94 11.93 -4.69
N ASP A 5 -16.85 12.09 -5.64
CA ASP A 5 -16.83 11.36 -6.91
C ASP A 5 -15.74 11.87 -7.87
N ASP A 6 -15.16 13.06 -7.59
CA ASP A 6 -14.08 13.65 -8.38
C ASP A 6 -12.69 13.11 -8.03
N VAL A 7 -12.59 12.22 -7.04
CA VAL A 7 -11.31 11.67 -6.56
C VAL A 7 -11.31 10.16 -6.75
N ASP A 8 -10.46 9.64 -7.63
CA ASP A 8 -10.31 8.20 -7.83
C ASP A 8 -9.24 7.59 -6.91
N ALA A 9 -8.20 8.37 -6.59
CA ALA A 9 -7.03 7.91 -5.86
C ALA A 9 -6.48 8.97 -4.90
N VAL A 10 -5.77 8.54 -3.87
CA VAL A 10 -5.07 9.43 -2.92
C VAL A 10 -3.62 9.02 -2.68
N TYR A 11 -2.78 10.02 -2.45
CA TYR A 11 -1.41 9.88 -1.96
C TYR A 11 -1.34 10.31 -0.49
N ILE A 12 -1.08 9.36 0.41
CA ILE A 12 -1.00 9.58 1.85
C ILE A 12 0.47 9.82 2.23
N ALA A 13 0.78 11.06 2.61
CA ALA A 13 2.09 11.52 3.06
C ALA A 13 2.01 12.20 4.45
N SER A 14 1.00 11.84 5.24
CA SER A 14 0.80 12.33 6.59
C SER A 14 1.82 11.70 7.57
N PRO A 15 1.89 12.12 8.84
CA PRO A 15 2.71 11.41 9.83
C PRO A 15 2.34 9.93 9.97
N ASN A 16 3.31 9.06 10.23
CA ASN A 16 3.16 7.60 10.28
C ASN A 16 1.95 7.11 11.11
N SER A 17 1.64 7.78 12.23
CA SER A 17 0.50 7.42 13.10
C SER A 17 -0.86 7.56 12.42
N LEU A 18 -0.93 8.26 11.29
CA LEU A 18 -2.15 8.50 10.52
C LEU A 18 -2.24 7.65 9.25
N HIS A 19 -1.18 6.94 8.87
CA HIS A 19 -1.15 6.18 7.63
C HIS A 19 -2.26 5.12 7.57
N PHE A 20 -2.34 4.25 8.57
CA PHE A 20 -3.37 3.20 8.61
C PHE A 20 -4.81 3.74 8.66
N PRO A 21 -5.21 4.63 9.61
CA PRO A 21 -6.59 5.10 9.67
C PRO A 21 -7.01 5.87 8.41
N GLN A 22 -6.11 6.62 7.78
CA GLN A 22 -6.41 7.29 6.51
C GLN A 22 -6.49 6.29 5.34
N THR A 23 -5.57 5.34 5.27
CA THR A 23 -5.57 4.29 4.24
C THR A 23 -6.87 3.50 4.30
N GLU A 24 -7.25 2.99 5.47
CA GLU A 24 -8.49 2.25 5.65
C GLU A 24 -9.72 3.10 5.26
N LEU A 25 -9.76 4.37 5.66
CA LEU A 25 -10.85 5.28 5.32
C LEU A 25 -11.04 5.38 3.80
N PHE A 26 -9.98 5.61 3.04
CA PHE A 26 -10.06 5.77 1.59
C PHE A 26 -10.34 4.44 0.86
N LEU A 27 -9.75 3.33 1.30
CA LEU A 27 -10.03 2.01 0.73
C LEU A 27 -11.50 1.60 0.92
N ARG A 28 -12.08 1.85 2.10
CA ARG A 28 -13.52 1.58 2.38
C ARG A 28 -14.46 2.44 1.54
N HIS A 29 -14.00 3.59 1.06
CA HIS A 29 -14.73 4.43 0.11
C HIS A 29 -14.37 4.13 -1.35
N LYS A 30 -13.78 2.96 -1.62
CA LYS A 30 -13.42 2.48 -2.95
C LYS A 30 -12.51 3.46 -3.70
N LYS A 31 -11.58 4.10 -2.98
CA LYS A 31 -10.52 4.93 -3.58
C LYS A 31 -9.21 4.14 -3.63
N HIS A 32 -8.44 4.30 -4.70
CA HIS A 32 -7.09 3.76 -4.76
C HIS A 32 -6.18 4.52 -3.79
N VAL A 33 -5.25 3.82 -3.12
CA VAL A 33 -4.37 4.42 -2.12
C VAL A 33 -2.91 4.13 -2.45
N ILE A 34 -2.12 5.19 -2.56
CA ILE A 34 -0.67 5.16 -2.43
C ILE A 34 -0.33 5.74 -1.05
N CYS A 35 0.42 5.03 -0.23
CA CYS A 35 0.81 5.49 1.10
C CYS A 35 2.33 5.49 1.26
N GLU A 36 2.89 6.57 1.80
CA GLU A 36 4.29 6.63 2.20
C GLU A 36 4.65 5.52 3.18
N LYS A 37 5.93 5.11 3.13
CA LYS A 37 6.46 4.10 4.06
C LYS A 37 6.70 4.71 5.45
N PRO A 38 6.44 3.99 6.55
CA PRO A 38 5.83 2.65 6.58
C PRO A 38 4.31 2.72 6.39
N LEU A 39 3.71 1.81 5.63
CA LEU A 39 2.27 1.75 5.35
C LEU A 39 1.41 1.75 6.63
N ALA A 40 1.89 1.10 7.69
CA ALA A 40 1.21 1.01 8.97
C ALA A 40 2.19 0.74 10.12
N SER A 41 1.70 0.77 11.37
CA SER A 41 2.57 0.62 12.56
C SER A 41 2.92 -0.84 12.86
N ASN A 42 2.15 -1.79 12.33
CA ASN A 42 2.31 -3.21 12.61
C ASN A 42 1.73 -4.07 11.47
N LEU A 43 2.06 -5.37 11.47
CA LEU A 43 1.63 -6.32 10.43
C LEU A 43 0.10 -6.48 10.37
N ARG A 44 -0.59 -6.49 11.53
CA ARG A 44 -2.04 -6.65 11.59
C ARG A 44 -2.76 -5.54 10.82
N GLU A 45 -2.31 -4.31 10.97
CA GLU A 45 -2.85 -3.16 10.23
C GLU A 45 -2.60 -3.29 8.71
N VAL A 46 -1.41 -3.77 8.31
CA VAL A 46 -1.10 -4.03 6.89
C VAL A 46 -2.02 -5.11 6.32
N GLU A 47 -2.20 -6.23 7.03
CA GLU A 47 -3.09 -7.32 6.61
C GLU A 47 -4.54 -6.84 6.47
N GLN A 48 -5.01 -6.01 7.40
CA GLN A 48 -6.33 -5.40 7.33
C GLN A 48 -6.48 -4.47 6.12
N ALA A 49 -5.49 -3.61 5.85
CA ALA A 49 -5.52 -2.73 4.68
C ALA A 49 -5.55 -3.53 3.36
N ILE A 50 -4.75 -4.61 3.27
CA ILE A 50 -4.76 -5.50 2.09
C ILE A 50 -6.13 -6.19 1.92
N ALA A 51 -6.73 -6.66 3.01
CA ALA A 51 -8.06 -7.27 2.98
C ALA A 51 -9.11 -6.28 2.46
N VAL A 52 -9.17 -5.07 3.03
CA VAL A 52 -10.11 -4.03 2.62
C VAL A 52 -9.90 -3.64 1.15
N ALA A 53 -8.65 -3.52 0.70
CA ALA A 53 -8.33 -3.21 -0.69
C ALA A 53 -8.85 -4.29 -1.66
N ARG A 54 -8.65 -5.57 -1.33
CA ARG A 54 -9.15 -6.70 -2.11
C ARG A 54 -10.68 -6.77 -2.14
N GLU A 55 -11.31 -6.62 -0.99
CA GLU A 55 -12.78 -6.61 -0.86
C GLU A 55 -13.43 -5.50 -1.69
N ASN A 56 -12.80 -4.32 -1.73
CA ASN A 56 -13.30 -3.16 -2.49
C ASN A 56 -12.77 -3.09 -3.93
N GLN A 57 -11.96 -4.07 -4.36
CA GLN A 57 -11.35 -4.13 -5.69
C GLN A 57 -10.55 -2.86 -6.06
N VAL A 58 -9.85 -2.29 -5.09
CA VAL A 58 -9.01 -1.10 -5.27
C VAL A 58 -7.53 -1.44 -5.08
N VAL A 59 -6.68 -0.54 -5.59
CA VAL A 59 -5.23 -0.68 -5.49
C VAL A 59 -4.76 -0.09 -4.17
N LEU A 60 -3.92 -0.85 -3.48
CA LEU A 60 -3.12 -0.39 -2.35
C LEU A 60 -1.64 -0.52 -2.72
N PHE A 61 -0.89 0.57 -2.60
CA PHE A 61 0.54 0.61 -2.92
C PHE A 61 1.32 1.34 -1.83
N GLU A 62 2.38 0.71 -1.32
CA GLU A 62 3.33 1.37 -0.42
C GLU A 62 4.41 2.07 -1.25
N ALA A 63 4.57 3.38 -1.04
CA ALA A 63 5.55 4.20 -1.74
C ALA A 63 6.95 3.95 -1.18
N PHE A 64 7.57 2.85 -1.61
CA PHE A 64 8.94 2.51 -1.28
C PHE A 64 9.91 3.00 -2.38
N LYS A 65 10.22 4.31 -2.35
CA LYS A 65 11.07 4.98 -3.35
C LYS A 65 12.37 4.22 -3.67
N THR A 66 13.03 3.68 -2.65
CA THR A 66 14.33 3.02 -2.81
C THR A 66 14.25 1.83 -3.77
N ALA A 67 13.17 1.05 -3.77
CA ALA A 67 12.99 -0.09 -4.68
C ALA A 67 12.79 0.31 -6.16
N SER A 68 12.59 1.61 -6.45
CA SER A 68 12.45 2.14 -7.80
C SER A 68 13.73 2.81 -8.32
N LEU A 69 14.79 2.88 -7.50
CA LEU A 69 16.07 3.44 -7.94
C LEU A 69 16.84 2.42 -8.78
N PRO A 70 17.51 2.82 -9.89
CA PRO A 70 18.24 1.89 -10.77
C PRO A 70 19.26 1.00 -10.07
N LYS A 71 19.80 1.45 -8.93
CA LYS A 71 20.79 0.72 -8.12
C LYS A 71 20.16 -0.39 -7.26
N PHE A 72 18.85 -0.37 -7.07
CA PHE A 72 18.09 -1.34 -6.29
C PHE A 72 17.08 -2.00 -7.23
N PRO A 73 17.43 -3.12 -7.88
CA PRO A 73 16.50 -3.80 -8.77
C PRO A 73 15.22 -4.13 -8.01
N ALA A 74 14.08 -4.00 -8.69
CA ALA A 74 12.80 -4.41 -8.14
C ALA A 74 12.92 -5.82 -7.55
N PRO A 75 12.25 -6.16 -6.43
CA PRO A 75 12.32 -7.49 -5.79
C PRO A 75 11.89 -8.69 -6.67
N ALA A 76 11.69 -8.50 -7.98
CA ALA A 76 11.29 -9.49 -8.96
C ALA A 76 12.45 -10.28 -9.62
N ALA A 77 13.71 -10.11 -9.20
CA ALA A 77 14.80 -10.94 -9.73
C ALA A 77 14.98 -12.28 -8.98
N ASN A 78 14.71 -12.35 -7.67
CA ASN A 78 15.09 -13.51 -6.84
C ASN A 78 13.92 -14.27 -6.20
N ALA A 79 12.67 -13.87 -6.42
CA ALA A 79 11.51 -14.60 -5.86
C ALA A 79 11.27 -15.96 -6.53
N ALA A 80 11.85 -16.22 -7.71
CA ALA A 80 11.78 -17.52 -8.38
C ALA A 80 12.78 -18.55 -7.80
N GLU A 81 13.89 -18.13 -7.19
CA GLU A 81 14.91 -19.04 -6.63
C GLU A 81 14.62 -19.50 -5.20
N ALA A 82 13.75 -18.79 -4.46
CA ALA A 82 13.42 -19.16 -3.08
C ALA A 82 12.42 -20.34 -2.95
N ARG A 83 11.99 -20.95 -4.07
CA ARG A 83 11.11 -22.15 -4.09
C ARG A 83 11.84 -23.44 -4.47
N SER A 84 13.17 -23.41 -4.60
CA SER A 84 13.97 -24.59 -4.97
C SER A 84 15.27 -24.71 -4.19
N ALA A 85 15.28 -24.36 -2.90
CA ALA A 85 16.28 -24.85 -1.97
C ALA A 85 15.70 -26.08 -1.25
N PRO A 86 16.44 -27.21 -1.15
CA PRO A 86 15.95 -28.49 -0.65
C PRO A 86 15.56 -28.46 0.83
#